data_AF-A0A409YM93-F1
#
_entry.id   AF-A0A409YM93-F1
#
_cell.length_a   1.000
_cell.length_b   1.000
_cell.length_c   1.000
_cell.angle_alpha   90.00
_cell.angle_beta   90.00
_cell.angle_gamma   90.00
#
_symmetry.space_group_name_H-M   'P 1'
#
loop_
_entity.id
_entity.type
_entity.pdbx_description
1 polymer ?
#
loop_
_entity_poly.entity_id
_entity_poly.type
_entity_poly.pdbx_seq_one_letter_code
_entity_poly.pdbx_strand_id
1 'polypeptide(L)'
;MNEPVIDPVLLCLSMTSHQTAQNSLNSEVIPEARITTQKTQSNNYDKLQHAALKKLCRERNLKVGGNKAELTQRLLLDDQTSPVPGVSTSGIFSPPSVQNRLDSTAIPAIPNISSSQSDETLNVAFVTEVLRESESLVGYFDQGLESVDHEEGEESDEEAEVAAELANATELEVVDNSTTHAAIIWADNFILETRRKGGRQTEMSVLKQWKAWVTTALDTGIIPDMIIDSIHIIEYLKYAATRNLFTTHGAKKTSTSRLSASSLKKIMTMLGRVRRRQEDTDPSLITKRPAKNSRTDDFFKALMVQAQRYRLESADFDITQGTILDSQLRPEQFDKITEAILTKLTQLPSIIKAHFSWTWQCATLNRSDEVVSMTLVSIHPYNLPLPNYTYQDGRISATGREVFGVLAMFHETKTAQPGKTEPVYSFALPHRDPLMCSVSALAILLHFMFDQKDLIGRVSNWNWMDSTTWQTHHVVFGKNVNEPMGGDGLGRMYSSFLDFTTVNSTKKTHLARRTMPSKLEEMGVPADQVDATGHWQGNTRREVYSSKIPKAAAVALAGFPVGESYYVPWSQVPVPDALQLKLYPFCEDALALLRAHGCKNQGMINFLILLL
;
A
#
# COMPACT_ATOMS: atom_id res chain seq x y z
N MET A 1 -54.46 -5.51 12.79
CA MET A 1 -54.07 -6.19 14.05
C MET A 1 -53.37 -7.49 13.68
N ASN A 2 -52.62 -8.04 14.63
CA ASN A 2 -51.78 -9.25 14.55
C ASN A 2 -50.38 -8.98 13.98
N GLU A 3 -49.40 -9.38 14.79
CA GLU A 3 -47.95 -9.17 14.61
C GLU A 3 -47.30 -10.38 13.94
N PRO A 4 -46.14 -10.23 13.28
CA PRO A 4 -45.29 -11.36 12.94
C PRO A 4 -44.56 -11.88 14.19
N VAL A 5 -44.71 -13.17 14.48
CA VAL A 5 -44.05 -13.85 15.61
C VAL A 5 -42.54 -14.00 15.35
N ILE A 6 -41.73 -13.80 16.38
CA ILE A 6 -40.30 -14.14 16.42
C ILE A 6 -40.16 -15.47 17.17
N ASP A 7 -39.44 -16.44 16.59
CA ASP A 7 -39.09 -17.72 17.24
C ASP A 7 -37.55 -17.84 17.35
N PRO A 8 -36.96 -17.88 18.56
CA PRO A 8 -35.51 -17.77 18.76
C PRO A 8 -34.82 -19.10 19.06
N VAL A 9 -34.05 -19.65 18.11
CA VAL A 9 -33.17 -20.81 18.34
C VAL A 9 -31.79 -20.62 17.71
N LEU A 10 -30.78 -20.23 18.51
CA LEU A 10 -29.35 -20.53 18.29
C LEU A 10 -28.50 -20.10 19.51
N LEU A 11 -28.31 -20.98 20.49
CA LEU A 11 -27.34 -20.81 21.59
C LEU A 11 -27.02 -22.17 22.26
N CYS A 12 -25.73 -22.41 22.55
CA CYS A 12 -25.18 -23.59 23.25
C CYS A 12 -25.36 -24.94 22.49
N LEU A 13 -24.47 -25.96 22.52
CA LEU A 13 -23.23 -26.32 23.22
C LEU A 13 -22.26 -26.96 22.17
N SER A 14 -20.92 -26.92 22.15
CA SER A 14 -19.79 -27.04 23.10
C SER A 14 -18.94 -28.31 22.86
N MET A 15 -17.65 -28.12 22.55
CA MET A 15 -16.45 -28.92 22.89
C MET A 15 -16.47 -30.45 23.08
N THR A 16 -15.60 -31.15 22.33
CA THR A 16 -14.71 -32.29 22.70
C THR A 16 -13.72 -32.48 21.53
N SER A 17 -12.38 -32.37 21.60
CA SER A 17 -11.31 -32.97 22.43
C SER A 17 -10.60 -34.15 21.75
N HIS A 18 -9.25 -34.14 21.78
CA HIS A 18 -8.31 -35.09 21.12
C HIS A 18 -8.63 -36.59 21.22
N GLN A 19 -8.16 -37.36 20.23
CA GLN A 19 -7.24 -38.48 20.52
C GLN A 19 -6.30 -38.86 19.35
N THR A 20 -5.35 -39.75 19.64
CA THR A 20 -4.11 -40.00 18.89
C THR A 20 -4.14 -41.32 18.11
N ALA A 21 -3.44 -41.41 16.98
CA ALA A 21 -2.99 -42.69 16.41
C ALA A 21 -1.55 -42.58 15.87
N GLN A 22 -0.67 -43.47 16.30
CA GLN A 22 0.65 -43.70 15.68
C GLN A 22 0.53 -44.85 14.67
N ASN A 23 1.48 -44.94 13.73
CA ASN A 23 2.01 -46.25 13.32
C ASN A 23 3.39 -46.11 12.66
N SER A 24 4.20 -47.17 12.74
CA SER A 24 5.60 -47.22 12.29
C SER A 24 6.00 -48.66 11.93
N LEU A 25 6.73 -48.82 10.83
CA LEU A 25 7.61 -49.94 10.43
C LEU A 25 8.59 -49.33 9.39
N ASN A 26 9.91 -49.47 9.46
CA ASN A 26 10.77 -50.67 9.31
C ASN A 26 10.55 -51.35 7.94
N SER A 27 11.55 -51.67 7.09
CA SER A 27 13.04 -51.70 7.20
C SER A 27 13.68 -51.48 5.79
N GLU A 28 14.95 -51.74 5.39
CA GLU A 28 16.14 -52.41 6.00
C GLU A 28 17.52 -51.78 5.57
N VAL A 29 18.58 -52.54 5.21
CA VAL A 29 19.96 -52.29 5.73
C VAL A 29 21.16 -52.78 4.84
N ILE A 30 22.29 -51.99 4.81
CA ILE A 30 23.72 -52.37 4.49
C ILE A 30 24.08 -52.78 3.02
N PRO A 31 25.37 -52.77 2.54
CA PRO A 31 26.68 -52.28 3.06
C PRO A 31 27.25 -51.04 2.29
N GLU A 32 28.06 -50.15 2.87
CA GLU A 32 29.52 -50.21 3.17
C GLU A 32 30.51 -50.48 2.02
N ALA A 33 31.38 -49.48 1.75
CA ALA A 33 32.75 -49.64 1.22
C ALA A 33 33.64 -48.53 1.82
N ARG A 34 34.92 -48.83 2.12
CA ARG A 34 35.74 -48.03 3.07
C ARG A 34 37.13 -47.71 2.51
N ILE A 35 37.47 -46.44 2.35
CA ILE A 35 38.83 -45.95 2.07
C ILE A 35 39.17 -44.83 3.07
N THR A 36 40.43 -44.77 3.49
CA THR A 36 40.88 -44.02 4.69
C THR A 36 41.92 -42.94 4.35
N THR A 37 42.01 -41.89 5.17
CA THR A 37 43.06 -40.82 5.19
C THR A 37 43.19 -39.98 3.92
N GLN A 38 42.91 -38.67 3.95
CA GLN A 38 43.69 -37.67 4.71
C GLN A 38 42.83 -36.72 5.58
N LYS A 39 43.47 -36.05 6.55
CA LYS A 39 42.80 -35.24 7.60
C LYS A 39 42.83 -33.75 7.28
N THR A 40 42.21 -33.33 6.18
CA THR A 40 41.90 -31.91 5.91
C THR A 40 40.82 -31.42 6.89
N GLN A 41 40.77 -30.12 7.20
CA GLN A 41 39.68 -29.57 8.01
C GLN A 41 38.35 -29.73 7.27
N SER A 42 37.43 -30.51 7.85
CA SER A 42 36.09 -30.71 7.28
C SER A 42 35.20 -29.51 7.58
N ASN A 43 35.30 -28.49 6.71
CA ASN A 43 34.43 -27.32 6.74
C ASN A 43 33.00 -27.73 6.32
N ASN A 44 32.23 -28.19 7.32
CA ASN A 44 30.92 -28.81 7.10
C ASN A 44 29.81 -27.76 6.89
N TYR A 45 29.89 -27.05 5.76
CA TYR A 45 28.95 -25.99 5.36
C TYR A 45 27.50 -26.48 5.26
N ASP A 46 27.27 -27.76 4.95
CA ASP A 46 25.94 -28.35 4.87
C ASP A 46 25.15 -28.31 6.19
N LYS A 47 25.84 -28.28 7.34
CA LYS A 47 25.21 -28.11 8.66
C LYS A 47 24.86 -26.65 9.00
N LEU A 48 25.34 -25.68 8.23
CA LEU A 48 25.07 -24.27 8.49
C LEU A 48 23.71 -23.82 7.95
N GLN A 49 23.10 -22.84 8.63
CA GLN A 49 21.88 -22.18 8.16
C GLN A 49 22.17 -21.18 7.04
N HIS A 50 21.17 -20.87 6.21
CA HIS A 50 21.33 -19.98 5.04
C HIS A 50 21.92 -18.61 5.40
N ALA A 51 21.52 -18.04 6.53
CA ALA A 51 22.06 -16.78 7.06
C ALA A 51 23.55 -16.88 7.44
N ALA A 52 23.99 -18.00 8.02
CA ALA A 52 25.40 -18.22 8.38
C ALA A 52 26.28 -18.42 7.13
N LEU A 53 25.78 -19.13 6.12
CA LEU A 53 26.47 -19.27 4.83
C LEU A 53 26.58 -17.90 4.11
N LYS A 54 25.51 -17.10 4.11
CA LYS A 54 25.55 -15.71 3.60
C LYS A 54 26.54 -14.83 4.35
N LYS A 55 26.68 -14.99 5.67
CA LYS A 55 27.66 -14.28 6.50
C LYS A 55 29.09 -14.66 6.11
N LEU A 56 29.39 -15.96 6.02
CA LEU A 56 30.71 -16.46 5.60
C LEU A 56 31.07 -16.03 4.17
N CYS A 57 30.14 -16.09 3.22
CA CYS A 57 30.38 -15.57 1.87
C CYS A 57 30.74 -14.07 1.92
N ARG A 58 30.05 -13.27 2.73
CA ARG A 58 30.34 -11.83 2.88
C ARG A 58 31.69 -11.56 3.54
N GLU A 59 32.05 -12.35 4.55
CA GLU A 59 33.35 -12.28 5.25
C GLU A 59 34.53 -12.64 4.34
N ARG A 60 34.29 -13.45 3.29
CA ARG A 60 35.28 -13.81 2.27
C ARG A 60 35.12 -13.06 0.93
N ASN A 61 34.33 -11.98 0.88
CA ASN A 61 34.05 -11.18 -0.33
C ASN A 61 33.42 -11.96 -1.51
N LEU A 62 32.78 -13.11 -1.24
CA LEU A 62 32.07 -13.92 -2.23
C LEU A 62 30.63 -13.44 -2.46
N LYS A 63 30.09 -13.71 -3.67
CA LYS A 63 28.70 -13.36 -4.04
C LYS A 63 27.69 -14.00 -3.08
N VAL A 64 26.93 -13.16 -2.37
CA VAL A 64 26.01 -13.54 -1.27
C VAL A 64 24.60 -13.97 -1.74
N GLY A 65 24.26 -13.76 -3.01
CA GLY A 65 22.97 -14.17 -3.59
C GLY A 65 22.97 -15.62 -4.07
N GLY A 66 21.97 -16.40 -3.65
CA GLY A 66 21.79 -17.79 -4.09
C GLY A 66 21.00 -18.67 -3.12
N ASN A 67 20.69 -19.89 -3.54
CA ASN A 67 20.11 -20.92 -2.66
C ASN A 67 21.18 -21.52 -1.72
N LYS A 68 20.80 -22.43 -0.80
CA LYS A 68 21.76 -23.01 0.17
C LYS A 68 22.89 -23.80 -0.49
N ALA A 69 22.59 -24.67 -1.44
CA ALA A 69 23.58 -25.50 -2.12
C ALA A 69 24.57 -24.64 -2.92
N GLU A 70 24.08 -23.61 -3.62
CA GLU A 70 24.91 -22.68 -4.39
C GLU A 70 25.90 -21.87 -3.52
N LEU A 71 25.53 -21.54 -2.27
CA LEU A 71 26.41 -20.84 -1.32
C LEU A 71 27.44 -21.80 -0.72
N THR A 72 27.02 -23.01 -0.33
CA THR A 72 27.94 -24.08 0.09
C THR A 72 28.98 -24.37 -0.99
N GLN A 73 28.56 -24.55 -2.24
CA GLN A 73 29.46 -24.84 -3.36
C GLN A 73 30.46 -23.70 -3.59
N ARG A 74 30.05 -22.44 -3.43
CA ARG A 74 30.95 -21.28 -3.51
C ARG A 74 32.00 -21.25 -2.40
N LEU A 75 31.62 -21.56 -1.16
CA LEU A 75 32.57 -21.64 -0.03
C LEU A 75 33.53 -22.83 -0.16
N LEU A 76 33.07 -23.96 -0.71
CA LEU A 76 33.92 -25.12 -1.01
C LEU A 76 34.92 -24.85 -2.15
N LEU A 77 34.52 -24.09 -3.18
CA LEU A 77 35.43 -23.66 -4.25
C LEU A 77 36.49 -22.67 -3.73
N ASP A 78 36.07 -21.72 -2.90
CA ASP A 78 36.96 -20.71 -2.30
C ASP A 78 38.01 -21.32 -1.34
N ASP A 79 37.61 -22.33 -0.54
CA ASP A 79 38.53 -23.16 0.25
C ASP A 79 39.53 -23.93 -0.64
N GLN A 80 39.16 -24.30 -1.88
CA GLN A 80 40.04 -25.00 -2.83
C GLN A 80 40.98 -24.06 -3.60
N THR A 81 40.61 -22.78 -3.78
CA THR A 81 41.42 -21.79 -4.52
C THR A 81 42.37 -20.98 -3.64
N SER A 82 42.28 -21.09 -2.31
CA SER A 82 43.11 -20.34 -1.37
C SER A 82 44.53 -20.94 -1.23
N PRO A 83 45.60 -20.23 -1.64
CA PRO A 83 46.97 -20.73 -1.49
C PRO A 83 47.46 -20.64 -0.03
N VAL A 84 48.32 -21.57 0.37
CA VAL A 84 48.96 -21.60 1.71
C VAL A 84 49.83 -20.34 1.90
N PRO A 85 49.71 -19.60 3.01
CA PRO A 85 50.40 -18.33 3.19
C PRO A 85 51.91 -18.49 3.39
N GLY A 86 52.70 -17.86 2.53
CA GLY A 86 54.14 -17.75 2.67
C GLY A 86 54.75 -16.75 1.68
N VAL A 87 55.79 -16.04 2.13
CA VAL A 87 56.58 -15.00 1.41
C VAL A 87 55.85 -13.65 1.21
N SER A 88 56.51 -12.59 1.68
CA SER A 88 56.07 -11.19 1.64
C SER A 88 56.65 -10.42 0.45
N THR A 89 56.02 -9.31 0.05
CA THR A 89 56.68 -8.18 -0.66
C THR A 89 56.05 -6.84 -0.25
N SER A 90 56.74 -5.73 -0.54
CA SER A 90 56.49 -4.39 0.01
C SER A 90 56.33 -3.30 -1.06
N GLY A 91 55.78 -2.14 -0.69
CA GLY A 91 55.56 -0.97 -1.57
C GLY A 91 54.45 -0.05 -1.03
N ILE A 92 54.69 0.78 -0.01
CA ILE A 92 55.24 2.15 -0.11
C ILE A 92 54.40 3.07 -1.02
N PHE A 93 53.53 3.91 -0.44
CA PHE A 93 53.69 5.38 -0.45
C PHE A 93 52.59 6.12 0.34
N SER A 94 52.99 7.16 1.07
CA SER A 94 52.14 8.25 1.59
C SER A 94 53.01 9.51 1.62
N PRO A 95 52.48 10.69 1.25
CA PRO A 95 52.42 11.81 2.21
C PRO A 95 51.28 12.82 1.90
N PRO A 96 51.17 13.97 2.62
CA PRO A 96 51.32 14.17 4.06
C PRO A 96 50.04 14.82 4.66
N SER A 97 50.05 15.06 5.97
CA SER A 97 49.05 15.93 6.63
C SER A 97 49.46 17.40 6.60
N VAL A 98 48.48 18.30 6.75
CA VAL A 98 48.71 19.70 7.15
C VAL A 98 48.01 19.91 8.49
N GLN A 99 48.76 20.42 9.47
CA GLN A 99 48.23 20.76 10.79
C GLN A 99 47.72 22.20 10.79
N ASN A 100 46.69 22.46 11.58
CA ASN A 100 46.53 23.74 12.27
C ASN A 100 45.96 23.50 13.67
N ARG A 101 46.27 24.41 14.58
CA ARG A 101 46.03 24.33 16.03
C ARG A 101 45.73 25.76 16.53
N LEU A 102 45.34 25.89 17.80
CA LEU A 102 44.96 27.14 18.47
C LEU A 102 43.50 27.58 18.12
N ASP A 103 42.67 28.05 19.05
CA ASP A 103 42.86 28.00 20.51
C ASP A 103 41.55 27.99 21.31
N SER A 104 41.67 27.74 22.62
CA SER A 104 40.54 27.64 23.56
C SER A 104 39.98 29.00 23.98
N THR A 105 38.67 29.10 24.15
CA THR A 105 38.03 30.10 25.04
C THR A 105 37.04 29.40 25.99
N ALA A 106 36.87 29.95 27.19
CA ALA A 106 36.41 29.18 28.36
C ALA A 106 34.89 29.24 28.62
N ILE A 107 34.39 28.18 29.27
CA ILE A 107 33.02 28.10 29.82
C ILE A 107 33.04 28.63 31.27
N PRO A 108 32.23 29.65 31.63
CA PRO A 108 31.96 30.00 33.02
C PRO A 108 30.87 29.10 33.61
N ALA A 109 31.07 28.58 34.83
CA ALA A 109 30.13 27.70 35.52
C ALA A 109 29.68 28.29 36.87
N ILE A 110 28.37 28.44 37.08
CA ILE A 110 27.72 28.95 38.30
C ILE A 110 26.26 28.43 38.32
N PRO A 111 25.60 28.19 39.48
CA PRO A 111 26.02 27.36 40.62
C PRO A 111 25.01 26.21 40.90
N ASN A 112 25.31 25.36 41.90
CA ASN A 112 24.29 24.57 42.58
C ASN A 112 23.25 25.48 43.28
N ILE A 113 21.99 25.06 43.29
CA ILE A 113 20.97 25.55 44.25
C ILE A 113 20.51 24.34 45.08
N SER A 114 20.30 24.56 46.37
CA SER A 114 20.03 23.53 47.38
C SER A 114 18.63 22.93 47.31
N SER A 115 18.51 21.67 47.70
CA SER A 115 17.25 20.94 47.86
C SER A 115 16.39 21.45 49.03
N SER A 116 15.08 21.34 48.88
CA SER A 116 14.09 21.35 49.97
C SER A 116 13.08 20.24 49.71
N GLN A 117 12.88 19.34 50.68
CA GLN A 117 12.07 18.12 50.54
C GLN A 117 10.59 18.36 50.87
N SER A 118 9.70 17.70 50.13
CA SER A 118 8.46 17.09 50.67
C SER A 118 7.77 16.20 49.62
N ASP A 119 7.06 15.18 50.10
CA ASP A 119 6.02 14.39 49.42
C ASP A 119 6.41 13.48 48.24
N GLU A 120 7.50 12.74 48.38
CA GLU A 120 7.64 11.42 47.73
C GLU A 120 6.66 10.41 48.36
N THR A 121 5.44 10.28 47.82
CA THR A 121 4.66 9.03 47.97
C THR A 121 3.59 8.77 46.90
N LEU A 122 3.56 9.52 45.80
CA LEU A 122 2.56 9.34 44.73
C LEU A 122 2.86 8.15 43.81
N ASN A 123 2.57 6.96 44.36
CA ASN A 123 1.96 5.84 43.67
C ASN A 123 2.78 5.12 42.56
N VAL A 124 3.85 4.44 42.97
CA VAL A 124 4.59 3.44 42.16
C VAL A 124 3.66 2.37 41.57
N ALA A 125 2.53 2.05 42.22
CA ALA A 125 1.55 1.10 41.68
C ALA A 125 0.81 1.64 40.45
N PHE A 126 0.54 2.96 40.36
CA PHE A 126 -0.02 3.57 39.14
C PHE A 126 0.97 3.51 37.98
N VAL A 127 2.25 3.81 38.21
CA VAL A 127 3.30 3.67 37.19
C VAL A 127 3.44 2.21 36.74
N THR A 128 3.36 1.26 37.67
CA THR A 128 3.42 -0.18 37.37
C THR A 128 2.20 -0.65 36.57
N GLU A 129 1.00 -0.15 36.88
CA GLU A 129 -0.22 -0.51 36.16
C GLU A 129 -0.26 0.11 34.75
N VAL A 130 0.12 1.38 34.60
CA VAL A 130 0.26 2.01 33.27
C VAL A 130 1.33 1.32 32.43
N LEU A 131 2.43 0.86 33.04
CA LEU A 131 3.40 0.00 32.35
C LEU A 131 2.77 -1.33 31.93
N ARG A 132 2.03 -2.01 32.82
CA ARG A 132 1.32 -3.28 32.55
C ARG A 132 0.27 -3.15 31.42
N GLU A 133 -0.47 -2.04 31.36
CA GLU A 133 -1.37 -1.72 30.24
C GLU A 133 -0.59 -1.42 28.95
N SER A 134 0.56 -0.75 29.05
CA SER A 134 1.42 -0.47 27.90
C SER A 134 2.11 -1.73 27.34
N GLU A 135 2.38 -2.72 28.19
CA GLU A 135 2.91 -4.05 27.84
C GLU A 135 1.82 -4.98 27.30
N SER A 136 0.62 -4.95 27.89
CA SER A 136 -0.60 -5.57 27.36
C SER A 136 -0.79 -5.19 25.88
N LEU A 137 -0.72 -3.89 25.57
CA LEU A 137 -0.71 -3.40 24.18
C LEU A 137 0.34 -4.09 23.29
N VAL A 138 1.57 -4.27 23.77
CA VAL A 138 2.66 -4.90 22.98
C VAL A 138 2.42 -6.39 22.77
N GLY A 139 1.91 -7.10 23.78
CA GLY A 139 1.56 -8.51 23.69
C GLY A 139 0.51 -8.83 22.62
N TYR A 140 -0.34 -7.85 22.28
CA TYR A 140 -1.28 -7.93 21.14
C TYR A 140 -0.67 -7.49 19.81
N PHE A 141 0.32 -6.57 19.80
CA PHE A 141 0.94 -6.08 18.55
C PHE A 141 2.02 -7.00 17.96
N ASP A 142 2.75 -7.77 18.76
CA ASP A 142 3.88 -8.59 18.27
C ASP A 142 3.45 -9.99 17.74
N GLN A 143 2.19 -10.39 17.88
CA GLN A 143 1.72 -11.75 17.48
C GLN A 143 1.54 -11.98 15.96
N GLY A 144 1.83 -10.99 15.10
CA GLY A 144 1.52 -11.14 13.68
C GLY A 144 2.27 -10.22 12.71
N LEU A 145 3.56 -10.49 12.46
CA LEU A 145 4.18 -10.38 11.13
C LEU A 145 5.62 -10.91 11.09
N GLU A 146 5.94 -11.75 10.10
CA GLU A 146 7.32 -12.01 9.69
C GLU A 146 7.92 -10.78 8.98
N SER A 147 9.25 -10.64 9.02
CA SER A 147 9.97 -9.51 8.43
C SER A 147 9.91 -9.53 6.90
N VAL A 148 9.36 -8.47 6.30
CA VAL A 148 9.40 -8.18 4.86
C VAL A 148 9.94 -6.77 4.66
N ASP A 149 10.79 -6.58 3.66
CA ASP A 149 11.52 -5.34 3.44
C ASP A 149 10.61 -4.12 3.19
N HIS A 150 11.02 -2.97 3.73
CA HIS A 150 10.32 -1.70 3.59
C HIS A 150 10.84 -0.88 2.39
N GLU A 151 9.95 -0.55 1.46
CA GLU A 151 10.02 0.69 0.67
C GLU A 151 9.00 1.70 1.26
N GLU A 152 9.21 3.00 1.07
CA GLU A 152 8.32 4.03 1.63
C GLU A 152 7.05 4.18 0.76
N GLY A 153 5.98 3.44 1.12
CA GLY A 153 4.73 3.41 0.36
C GLY A 153 4.04 4.78 0.17
N GLU A 154 3.58 5.06 -1.06
CA GLU A 154 2.95 6.31 -1.51
C GLU A 154 1.54 6.54 -0.87
N GLU A 155 1.46 6.91 0.41
CA GLU A 155 0.19 7.29 1.04
C GLU A 155 -0.26 8.73 0.66
N SER A 156 -1.43 8.89 0.04
CA SER A 156 -1.99 10.24 -0.22
C SER A 156 -2.45 10.95 1.07
N ASP A 157 -2.15 12.24 1.17
CA ASP A 157 -2.21 13.07 2.40
C ASP A 157 -3.61 13.39 2.97
N GLU A 158 -4.68 12.80 2.43
CA GLU A 158 -6.08 13.24 2.59
C GLU A 158 -6.76 12.88 3.93
N GLU A 159 -6.20 11.99 4.75
CA GLU A 159 -6.84 11.48 6.00
C GLU A 159 -6.86 12.49 7.19
N ALA A 160 -6.80 13.80 6.92
CA ALA A 160 -6.56 14.83 7.94
C ALA A 160 -7.76 15.72 8.28
N GLU A 161 -8.84 15.71 7.48
CA GLU A 161 -9.84 16.80 7.47
C GLU A 161 -11.28 16.34 7.82
N VAL A 162 -11.44 15.16 8.43
CA VAL A 162 -12.73 14.67 8.95
C VAL A 162 -12.60 14.32 10.43
N ALA A 163 -12.43 15.35 11.27
CA ALA A 163 -12.33 15.22 12.73
C ALA A 163 -12.75 16.51 13.47
N ALA A 164 -13.72 17.25 12.93
CA ALA A 164 -14.07 18.59 13.42
C ALA A 164 -15.58 18.88 13.36
N GLU A 165 -16.43 18.01 13.94
CA GLU A 165 -17.80 18.36 14.37
C GLU A 165 -18.46 17.24 15.21
N LEU A 166 -18.26 17.26 16.55
CA LEU A 166 -19.31 16.90 17.53
C LEU A 166 -18.93 17.31 18.99
N ALA A 167 -18.62 18.60 19.19
CA ALA A 167 -18.34 19.12 20.53
C ALA A 167 -19.64 19.45 21.30
N ASN A 168 -20.33 18.42 21.81
CA ASN A 168 -21.40 18.55 22.81
C ASN A 168 -21.65 17.20 23.53
N ALA A 169 -20.70 16.79 24.37
CA ALA A 169 -20.91 15.73 25.34
C ALA A 169 -21.36 16.35 26.68
N THR A 170 -22.62 16.12 27.04
CA THR A 170 -23.07 16.30 28.43
C THR A 170 -22.34 15.26 29.31
N GLU A 171 -22.16 15.54 30.61
CA GLU A 171 -21.52 14.59 31.53
C GLU A 171 -22.23 13.23 31.49
N LEU A 172 -21.55 12.25 30.88
CA LEU A 172 -21.93 10.85 30.84
C LEU A 172 -21.18 10.13 31.96
N GLU A 173 -21.92 9.53 32.90
CA GLU A 173 -21.33 8.65 33.90
C GLU A 173 -20.68 7.46 33.19
N VAL A 174 -19.35 7.42 33.17
CA VAL A 174 -18.59 6.28 32.64
C VAL A 174 -18.80 5.11 33.58
N VAL A 175 -19.64 4.15 33.16
CA VAL A 175 -19.89 2.93 33.91
C VAL A 175 -18.68 2.00 33.78
N ASP A 176 -17.65 2.26 34.59
CA ASP A 176 -16.46 1.43 34.69
C ASP A 176 -16.85 0.03 35.20
N ASN A 177 -16.77 -0.94 34.29
CA ASN A 177 -16.91 -2.35 34.58
C ASN A 177 -16.15 -3.16 33.50
N SER A 178 -15.86 -4.42 33.80
CA SER A 178 -15.09 -5.30 32.93
C SER A 178 -15.68 -5.54 31.53
N THR A 179 -17.00 -5.34 31.36
CA THR A 179 -17.66 -5.45 30.04
C THR A 179 -17.43 -4.20 29.20
N THR A 180 -17.45 -3.01 29.82
CA THR A 180 -17.08 -1.74 29.17
C THR A 180 -15.65 -1.79 28.66
N HIS A 181 -14.71 -2.22 29.51
CA HIS A 181 -13.29 -2.34 29.14
C HIS A 181 -13.06 -3.37 28.02
N ALA A 182 -13.73 -4.53 28.07
CA ALA A 182 -13.67 -5.53 27.01
C ALA A 182 -14.23 -5.03 25.67
N ALA A 183 -15.30 -4.23 25.68
CA ALA A 183 -15.87 -3.62 24.48
C ALA A 183 -14.93 -2.58 23.86
N ILE A 184 -14.23 -1.79 24.67
CA ILE A 184 -13.21 -0.83 24.21
C ILE A 184 -12.04 -1.57 23.55
N ILE A 185 -11.48 -2.61 24.19
CA ILE A 185 -10.41 -3.45 23.60
C ILE A 185 -10.85 -4.06 22.26
N TRP A 186 -12.07 -4.60 22.19
CA TRP A 186 -12.60 -5.16 20.95
C TRP A 186 -12.71 -4.11 19.83
N ALA A 187 -13.25 -2.93 20.14
CA ALA A 187 -13.38 -1.83 19.18
C ALA A 187 -12.01 -1.34 18.68
N ASP A 188 -11.03 -1.23 19.57
CA ASP A 188 -9.68 -0.81 19.21
C ASP A 188 -8.97 -1.83 18.31
N ASN A 189 -9.05 -3.12 18.65
CA ASN A 189 -8.55 -4.22 17.82
C ASN A 189 -9.23 -4.22 16.43
N PHE A 190 -10.55 -4.08 16.37
CA PHE A 190 -11.28 -4.01 15.10
C PHE A 190 -10.87 -2.79 14.25
N ILE A 191 -10.70 -1.61 14.87
CA ILE A 191 -10.20 -0.39 14.22
C ILE A 191 -8.76 -0.56 13.71
N LEU A 192 -7.93 -1.33 14.41
CA LEU A 192 -6.55 -1.62 13.99
C LEU A 192 -6.49 -2.66 12.88
N GLU A 193 -7.29 -3.74 12.96
CA GLU A 193 -7.34 -4.80 11.95
C GLU A 193 -7.94 -4.34 10.62
N THR A 194 -8.96 -3.47 10.67
CA THR A 194 -9.57 -2.87 9.46
C THR A 194 -8.68 -1.79 8.81
N ARG A 195 -7.64 -1.30 9.49
CA ARG A 195 -6.69 -0.35 8.88
C ARG A 195 -5.82 -1.02 7.82
N ARG A 196 -5.59 -0.27 6.74
CA ARG A 196 -4.64 -0.59 5.66
C ARG A 196 -3.25 -0.90 6.23
N LYS A 197 -2.57 -1.90 5.64
CA LYS A 197 -1.27 -2.41 6.13
C LYS A 197 -0.20 -1.32 6.24
N GLY A 198 -0.06 -0.44 5.24
CA GLY A 198 0.88 0.69 5.27
C GLY A 198 0.59 1.70 6.38
N GLY A 199 -0.70 1.98 6.64
CA GLY A 199 -1.13 2.86 7.73
C GLY A 199 -0.83 2.27 9.10
N ARG A 200 -1.11 0.97 9.31
CA ARG A 200 -0.70 0.21 10.50
C ARG A 200 0.82 0.27 10.70
N GLN A 201 1.60 -0.06 9.67
CA GLN A 201 3.07 -0.07 9.74
C GLN A 201 3.64 1.34 10.05
N THR A 202 3.07 2.38 9.45
CA THR A 202 3.39 3.79 9.76
C THR A 202 3.11 4.10 11.23
N GLU A 203 1.92 3.78 11.72
CA GLU A 203 1.48 4.05 13.09
C GLU A 203 2.32 3.30 14.12
N MET A 204 2.56 1.99 13.92
CA MET A 204 3.44 1.17 14.76
C MET A 204 4.89 1.69 14.77
N SER A 205 5.42 2.11 13.62
CA SER A 205 6.77 2.67 13.51
C SER A 205 6.92 3.98 14.28
N VAL A 206 5.90 4.85 14.22
CA VAL A 206 5.85 6.11 14.96
C VAL A 206 5.65 5.88 16.47
N LEU A 207 4.76 4.96 16.85
CA LEU A 207 4.55 4.53 18.25
C LEU A 207 5.82 3.94 18.88
N LYS A 208 6.55 3.09 18.15
CA LYS A 208 7.82 2.49 18.61
C LYS A 208 8.89 3.55 18.87
N GLN A 209 8.98 4.56 17.99
CA GLN A 209 9.89 5.70 18.15
C GLN A 209 9.48 6.65 19.28
N TRP A 210 8.17 6.75 19.58
CA TRP A 210 7.64 7.50 20.72
C TRP A 210 7.91 6.78 22.04
N LYS A 211 7.55 5.49 22.18
CA LYS A 211 7.82 4.68 23.38
C LYS A 211 9.31 4.70 23.76
N ALA A 212 10.20 4.50 22.78
CA ALA A 212 11.65 4.53 23.02
C ALA A 212 12.20 5.90 23.48
N TRP A 213 11.53 7.00 23.15
CA TRP A 213 11.85 8.31 23.72
C TRP A 213 11.23 8.50 25.11
N VAL A 214 9.96 8.09 25.31
CA VAL A 214 9.23 8.26 26.57
C VAL A 214 9.98 7.63 27.74
N THR A 215 10.53 6.41 27.62
CA THR A 215 11.34 5.80 28.68
C THR A 215 12.50 6.72 29.08
N THR A 216 13.34 7.13 28.13
CA THR A 216 14.47 8.05 28.41
C THR A 216 14.01 9.42 28.92
N ALA A 217 12.86 9.93 28.48
CA ALA A 217 12.33 11.22 28.89
C ALA A 217 11.76 11.21 30.31
N LEU A 218 11.24 10.07 30.78
CA LEU A 218 10.88 9.82 32.18
C LEU A 218 12.15 9.67 33.04
N ASP A 219 13.08 8.82 32.64
CA ASP A 219 14.36 8.57 33.34
C ASP A 219 15.19 9.85 33.54
N THR A 220 14.99 10.87 32.69
CA THR A 220 15.69 12.17 32.73
C THR A 220 14.82 13.33 33.21
N GLY A 221 13.56 13.10 33.59
CA GLY A 221 12.65 14.13 34.10
C GLY A 221 12.24 15.20 33.08
N ILE A 222 12.35 14.92 31.78
CA ILE A 222 11.88 15.81 30.68
C ILE A 222 10.34 15.85 30.63
N ILE A 223 9.70 14.74 31.00
CA ILE A 223 8.25 14.61 31.19
C ILE A 223 7.96 13.95 32.55
N PRO A 224 6.86 14.31 33.24
CA PRO A 224 6.54 13.73 34.55
C PRO A 224 5.91 12.33 34.46
N ASP A 225 5.21 12.04 33.36
CA ASP A 225 4.46 10.80 33.10
C ASP A 225 4.22 10.60 31.59
N MET A 226 3.40 9.61 31.23
CA MET A 226 3.08 9.27 29.84
C MET A 226 1.85 10.02 29.28
N ILE A 227 1.26 10.97 30.02
CA ILE A 227 0.05 11.66 29.58
C ILE A 227 0.39 12.69 28.51
N ILE A 228 -0.23 12.56 27.34
CA ILE A 228 -0.05 13.47 26.20
C ILE A 228 -0.70 14.82 26.53
N ASP A 229 0.04 15.70 27.19
CA ASP A 229 -0.35 17.11 27.35
C ASP A 229 0.46 18.05 26.45
N SER A 230 0.20 19.34 26.56
CA SER A 230 0.89 20.36 25.76
C SER A 230 2.42 20.41 25.95
N ILE A 231 2.95 20.01 27.11
CA ILE A 231 4.39 19.95 27.38
C ILE A 231 4.97 18.68 26.73
N HIS A 232 4.31 17.53 26.90
CA HIS A 232 4.69 16.25 26.27
C HIS A 232 4.79 16.40 24.75
N ILE A 233 3.80 17.06 24.14
CA ILE A 233 3.78 17.32 22.69
C ILE A 233 4.95 18.21 22.25
N ILE A 234 5.23 19.30 22.98
CA ILE A 234 6.32 20.22 22.64
C ILE A 234 7.69 19.51 22.74
N GLU A 235 7.97 18.81 23.85
CA GLU A 235 9.25 18.14 24.06
C GLU A 235 9.44 16.93 23.12
N TYR A 236 8.40 16.14 22.83
CA TYR A 236 8.53 15.07 21.84
C TYR A 236 8.68 15.59 20.41
N LEU A 237 7.97 16.65 20.01
CA LEU A 237 8.13 17.26 18.68
C LEU A 237 9.54 17.88 18.52
N LYS A 238 10.06 18.53 19.57
CA LYS A 238 11.43 19.06 19.66
C LYS A 238 12.46 17.94 19.50
N TYR A 239 12.33 16.82 20.21
CA TYR A 239 13.15 15.62 20.00
C TYR A 239 13.00 15.08 18.57
N ALA A 240 11.78 14.96 18.08
CA ALA A 240 11.50 14.35 16.79
C ALA A 240 12.08 15.16 15.61
N ALA A 241 12.06 16.48 15.69
CA ALA A 241 12.68 17.36 14.69
C ALA A 241 14.22 17.37 14.75
N THR A 242 14.82 17.14 15.92
CA THR A 242 16.27 17.31 16.16
C THR A 242 17.08 16.01 16.19
N ARG A 243 16.44 14.85 16.32
CA ARG A 243 17.08 13.53 16.16
C ARG A 243 17.56 13.28 14.73
N ASN A 244 18.46 12.30 14.56
CA ASN A 244 18.80 11.74 13.26
C ASN A 244 17.66 10.84 12.75
N LEU A 245 17.49 10.77 11.44
CA LEU A 245 16.62 9.77 10.81
C LEU A 245 17.18 8.35 11.02
N PHE A 246 16.32 7.34 10.86
CA PHE A 246 16.71 5.93 10.83
C PHE A 246 16.60 5.35 9.41
N THR A 247 17.31 4.26 9.15
CA THR A 247 17.14 3.42 7.96
C THR A 247 15.95 2.47 8.14
N THR A 248 15.55 1.80 7.07
CA THR A 248 14.55 0.72 7.07
C THR A 248 14.90 -0.44 8.00
N HIS A 249 16.18 -0.61 8.34
CA HIS A 249 16.66 -1.59 9.32
C HIS A 249 16.95 -0.99 10.72
N GLY A 250 16.45 0.22 11.01
CA GLY A 250 16.55 0.86 12.34
C GLY A 250 17.92 1.44 12.72
N ALA A 251 18.92 1.38 11.85
CA ALA A 251 20.21 2.05 12.08
C ALA A 251 20.09 3.56 11.87
N LYS A 252 20.86 4.39 12.59
CA LYS A 252 20.86 5.85 12.37
C LYS A 252 21.40 6.16 10.96
N LYS A 253 20.67 6.95 10.16
CA LYS A 253 21.21 7.53 8.92
C LYS A 253 22.35 8.48 9.28
N THR A 254 23.40 8.47 8.46
CA THR A 254 24.59 9.33 8.60
C THR A 254 24.41 10.73 7.98
N SER A 255 23.32 10.97 7.25
CA SER A 255 23.01 12.26 6.65
C SER A 255 22.50 13.27 7.68
N THR A 256 22.68 14.56 7.37
CA THR A 256 22.13 15.70 8.12
C THR A 256 20.61 15.87 7.96
N SER A 257 19.96 15.00 7.18
CA SER A 257 18.53 15.02 6.85
C SER A 257 17.65 15.07 8.11
N ARG A 258 16.66 15.96 8.11
CA ARG A 258 15.66 16.10 9.18
C ARG A 258 14.34 15.41 8.82
N LEU A 259 13.40 15.34 9.77
CA LEU A 259 12.04 14.87 9.47
C LEU A 259 11.37 15.80 8.45
N SER A 260 10.60 15.21 7.53
CA SER A 260 9.75 15.96 6.61
C SER A 260 8.50 16.49 7.32
N ALA A 261 7.84 17.50 6.71
CA ALA A 261 6.54 17.97 7.15
C ALA A 261 5.47 16.86 7.16
N SER A 262 5.50 15.90 6.23
CA SER A 262 4.58 14.75 6.24
C SER A 262 4.88 13.81 7.43
N SER A 263 6.15 13.60 7.77
CA SER A 263 6.56 12.82 8.94
C SER A 263 6.14 13.47 10.27
N LEU A 264 6.23 14.81 10.37
CA LEU A 264 5.73 15.58 11.52
C LEU A 264 4.20 15.51 11.62
N LYS A 265 3.47 15.63 10.50
CA LYS A 265 2.01 15.41 10.44
C LYS A 265 1.65 14.01 10.95
N LYS A 266 2.32 12.95 10.47
CA LYS A 266 2.13 11.56 10.92
C LYS A 266 2.37 11.40 12.43
N ILE A 267 3.37 12.06 13.00
CA ILE A 267 3.61 12.10 14.45
C ILE A 267 2.46 12.79 15.20
N MET A 268 2.04 13.98 14.77
CA MET A 268 0.97 14.73 15.44
C MET A 268 -0.37 13.99 15.40
N THR A 269 -0.67 13.31 14.28
CA THR A 269 -1.83 12.42 14.16
C THR A 269 -1.77 11.23 15.13
N MET A 270 -0.60 10.60 15.31
CA MET A 270 -0.40 9.50 16.27
C MET A 270 -0.60 9.97 17.72
N LEU A 271 0.02 11.10 18.10
CA LEU A 271 -0.15 11.69 19.44
C LEU A 271 -1.63 12.00 19.73
N GLY A 272 -2.35 12.55 18.75
CA GLY A 272 -3.79 12.79 18.82
C GLY A 272 -4.69 11.54 18.77
N ARG A 273 -4.13 10.34 18.60
CA ARG A 273 -4.82 9.05 18.78
C ARG A 273 -4.52 8.45 20.15
N VAL A 274 -3.27 8.49 20.60
CA VAL A 274 -2.88 8.11 21.98
C VAL A 274 -3.60 8.98 23.01
N ARG A 275 -3.65 10.29 22.78
CA ARG A 275 -4.35 11.24 23.64
C ARG A 275 -5.84 10.93 23.78
N ARG A 276 -6.55 10.64 22.69
CA ARG A 276 -7.99 10.36 22.78
C ARG A 276 -8.28 9.15 23.67
N ARG A 277 -7.51 8.06 23.55
CA ARG A 277 -7.61 6.92 24.47
C ARG A 277 -7.37 7.30 25.93
N GLN A 278 -6.46 8.23 26.20
CA GLN A 278 -6.24 8.76 27.55
C GLN A 278 -7.44 9.60 28.04
N GLU A 279 -8.13 10.31 27.16
CA GLU A 279 -9.37 11.05 27.46
C GLU A 279 -10.60 10.13 27.56
N ASP A 280 -10.60 9.00 26.87
CA ASP A 280 -11.61 7.93 27.00
C ASP A 280 -11.50 7.23 28.38
N THR A 281 -10.27 7.11 28.93
CA THR A 281 -10.01 6.57 30.29
C THR A 281 -10.17 7.61 31.40
N ASP A 282 -9.64 8.83 31.22
CA ASP A 282 -9.83 9.96 32.15
C ASP A 282 -10.31 11.21 31.38
N PRO A 283 -11.64 11.41 31.26
CA PRO A 283 -12.22 12.60 30.62
C PRO A 283 -11.79 13.92 31.27
N SER A 284 -11.34 13.91 32.53
CA SER A 284 -10.90 15.12 33.22
C SER A 284 -9.53 15.63 32.74
N LEU A 285 -8.78 14.83 31.97
CA LEU A 285 -7.57 15.30 31.28
C LEU A 285 -7.87 16.41 30.27
N ILE A 286 -9.07 16.44 29.68
CA ILE A 286 -9.50 17.48 28.72
C ILE A 286 -9.35 18.88 29.33
N THR A 287 -9.75 19.05 30.60
CA THR A 287 -9.73 20.33 31.31
C THR A 287 -8.47 20.53 32.15
N LYS A 288 -7.99 19.49 32.85
CA LYS A 288 -6.85 19.59 33.77
C LYS A 288 -5.50 19.70 33.04
N ARG A 289 -5.31 18.95 31.95
CA ARG A 289 -4.04 18.83 31.21
C ARG A 289 -4.28 18.80 29.70
N PRO A 290 -4.73 19.92 29.09
CA PRO A 290 -5.05 19.96 27.67
C PRO A 290 -3.84 19.64 26.80
N ALA A 291 -4.05 18.75 25.82
CA ALA A 291 -3.03 18.38 24.83
C ALA A 291 -2.75 19.50 23.82
N LYS A 292 -3.77 20.29 23.47
CA LYS A 292 -3.64 21.41 22.52
C LYS A 292 -3.91 22.75 23.18
N ASN A 293 -3.14 23.74 22.77
CA ASN A 293 -3.38 25.16 22.99
C ASN A 293 -2.68 25.95 21.87
N SER A 294 -2.82 27.29 21.86
CA SER A 294 -2.18 28.14 20.85
C SER A 294 -0.67 27.89 20.73
N ARG A 295 0.03 27.67 21.85
CA ARG A 295 1.48 27.43 21.87
C ARG A 295 1.87 26.09 21.24
N THR A 296 1.09 25.02 21.43
CA THR A 296 1.38 23.73 20.76
C THR A 296 1.17 23.84 19.26
N ASP A 297 0.08 24.49 18.85
CA ASP A 297 -0.31 24.56 17.45
C ASP A 297 0.61 25.51 16.68
N ASP A 298 1.03 26.63 17.28
CA ASP A 298 2.00 27.54 16.67
C ASP A 298 3.42 26.96 16.69
N PHE A 299 3.82 26.19 17.70
CA PHE A 299 5.08 25.45 17.68
C PHE A 299 5.10 24.36 16.60
N PHE A 300 4.00 23.62 16.43
CA PHE A 300 3.86 22.64 15.36
C PHE A 300 3.91 23.32 13.97
N LYS A 301 3.21 24.44 13.76
CA LYS A 301 3.32 25.26 12.54
C LYS A 301 4.76 25.72 12.29
N ALA A 302 5.47 26.19 13.32
CA ALA A 302 6.86 26.63 13.21
C ALA A 302 7.80 25.48 12.79
N LEU A 303 7.64 24.28 13.36
CA LEU A 303 8.39 23.09 12.96
C LEU A 303 8.06 22.64 11.53
N MET A 304 6.80 22.76 11.09
CA MET A 304 6.39 22.46 9.71
C MET A 304 7.05 23.43 8.71
N VAL A 305 7.10 24.73 9.02
CA VAL A 305 7.82 25.75 8.22
C VAL A 305 9.34 25.50 8.25
N GLN A 306 9.90 25.10 9.39
CA GLN A 306 11.32 24.76 9.50
C GLN A 306 11.69 23.52 8.67
N ALA A 307 10.85 22.47 8.69
CA ALA A 307 11.04 21.28 7.87
C ALA A 307 10.90 21.58 6.36
N GLN A 308 10.05 22.54 5.98
CA GLN A 308 9.99 23.06 4.61
C GLN A 308 11.27 23.81 4.23
N ARG A 309 11.81 24.70 5.09
CA ARG A 309 13.08 25.40 4.86
C ARG A 309 14.27 24.44 4.74
N TYR A 310 14.37 23.43 5.61
CA TYR A 310 15.39 22.39 5.50
C TYR A 310 15.30 21.54 4.23
N ARG A 311 14.13 21.48 3.56
CA ARG A 311 14.02 20.88 2.22
C ARG A 311 14.68 21.78 1.16
N LEU A 312 14.53 23.11 1.27
CA LEU A 312 15.16 24.10 0.37
C LEU A 312 16.68 24.21 0.56
N GLU A 313 17.18 23.94 1.78
CA GLU A 313 18.61 24.00 2.13
C GLU A 313 19.43 22.81 1.62
N SER A 314 18.80 21.78 1.03
CA SER A 314 19.50 20.65 0.43
C SER A 314 20.11 21.04 -0.91
N ALA A 315 21.41 20.78 -1.11
CA ALA A 315 22.15 21.17 -2.31
C ALA A 315 21.55 20.60 -3.61
N ASP A 316 20.98 19.39 -3.54
CA ASP A 316 20.33 18.69 -4.65
C ASP A 316 18.79 18.90 -4.66
N PHE A 317 18.29 19.98 -4.03
CA PHE A 317 16.85 20.23 -3.99
C PHE A 317 16.29 20.72 -5.33
N ASP A 318 15.65 19.79 -6.05
CA ASP A 318 14.81 20.12 -7.19
C ASP A 318 13.49 20.78 -6.73
N ILE A 319 13.37 22.09 -6.99
CA ILE A 319 12.18 22.89 -6.70
C ILE A 319 10.93 22.44 -7.46
N THR A 320 11.07 21.69 -8.56
CA THR A 320 9.95 21.11 -9.29
C THR A 320 9.37 19.87 -8.59
N GLN A 321 10.15 19.20 -7.72
CA GLN A 321 9.79 17.90 -7.14
C GLN A 321 8.51 17.95 -6.29
N GLY A 322 7.51 17.15 -6.69
CA GLY A 322 6.18 17.05 -6.10
C GLY A 322 5.15 18.05 -6.64
N THR A 323 5.60 19.08 -7.40
CA THR A 323 4.73 20.09 -8.04
C THR A 323 4.05 19.54 -9.30
N ILE A 324 3.33 20.40 -10.04
CA ILE A 324 2.80 20.07 -11.36
C ILE A 324 3.91 19.70 -12.37
N LEU A 325 5.10 20.29 -12.24
CA LEU A 325 6.22 20.11 -13.18
C LEU A 325 6.94 18.75 -13.04
N ASP A 326 6.83 18.07 -11.89
CA ASP A 326 7.37 16.72 -11.60
C ASP A 326 6.33 15.60 -11.84
N SER A 327 5.17 15.91 -12.43
CA SER A 327 4.09 14.92 -12.57
C SER A 327 3.11 15.12 -13.73
N GLN A 328 3.17 16.22 -14.48
CA GLN A 328 2.42 16.38 -15.72
C GLN A 328 3.24 15.80 -16.88
N LEU A 329 2.76 14.72 -17.49
CA LEU A 329 3.40 14.11 -18.65
C LEU A 329 3.06 14.89 -19.92
N ARG A 330 4.08 15.23 -20.71
CA ARG A 330 3.93 15.75 -22.06
C ARG A 330 3.48 14.63 -23.02
N PRO A 331 2.84 14.95 -24.16
CA PRO A 331 2.30 13.94 -25.08
C PRO A 331 3.32 12.86 -25.46
N GLU A 332 4.56 13.23 -25.80
CA GLU A 332 5.60 12.27 -26.22
C GLU A 332 6.17 11.42 -25.08
N GLN A 333 5.77 11.68 -23.83
CA GLN A 333 6.08 10.82 -22.68
C GLN A 333 5.06 9.68 -22.52
N PHE A 334 3.81 9.84 -22.97
CA PHE A 334 2.86 8.71 -23.05
C PHE A 334 3.35 7.66 -24.05
N ASP A 335 3.77 8.10 -25.23
CA ASP A 335 4.32 7.23 -26.28
C ASP A 335 5.54 6.45 -25.77
N LYS A 336 6.48 7.14 -25.10
CA LYS A 336 7.67 6.52 -24.49
C LYS A 336 7.34 5.53 -23.37
N ILE A 337 6.31 5.78 -22.55
CA ILE A 337 5.88 4.82 -21.53
C ILE A 337 5.30 3.57 -22.19
N THR A 338 4.45 3.73 -23.20
CA THR A 338 3.86 2.62 -23.94
C THR A 338 4.93 1.83 -24.72
N GLU A 339 5.90 2.49 -25.34
CA GLU A 339 7.07 1.86 -25.94
C GLU A 339 7.91 1.09 -24.90
N ALA A 340 8.17 1.68 -23.72
CA ALA A 340 8.93 1.04 -22.66
C ALA A 340 8.25 -0.24 -22.14
N ILE A 341 6.94 -0.17 -21.88
CA ILE A 341 6.12 -1.30 -21.46
C ILE A 341 6.15 -2.43 -22.51
N LEU A 342 5.95 -2.11 -23.79
CA LEU A 342 5.79 -3.11 -24.85
C LEU A 342 7.11 -3.64 -25.43
N THR A 343 8.23 -2.93 -25.27
CA THR A 343 9.51 -3.28 -25.95
C THR A 343 10.74 -3.41 -25.05
N LYS A 344 10.70 -2.92 -23.80
CA LYS A 344 11.87 -2.90 -22.89
C LYS A 344 11.70 -3.83 -21.70
N LEU A 345 10.47 -4.03 -21.22
CA LEU A 345 10.15 -5.09 -20.26
C LEU A 345 10.37 -6.48 -20.91
N THR A 346 11.04 -7.39 -20.20
CA THR A 346 11.45 -8.70 -20.73
C THR A 346 10.57 -9.88 -20.29
N GLN A 347 9.63 -9.64 -19.38
CA GLN A 347 8.78 -10.66 -18.78
C GLN A 347 7.33 -10.47 -19.25
N LEU A 348 6.80 -11.42 -20.01
CA LEU A 348 5.41 -11.37 -20.53
C LEU A 348 4.34 -11.07 -19.47
N PRO A 349 4.35 -11.67 -18.25
CA PRO A 349 3.39 -11.31 -17.21
C PRO A 349 3.50 -9.85 -16.74
N SER A 350 4.70 -9.26 -16.81
CA SER A 350 4.94 -7.86 -16.44
C SER A 350 4.53 -6.91 -17.56
N ILE A 351 4.82 -7.24 -18.83
CA ILE A 351 4.35 -6.47 -20.00
C ILE A 351 2.83 -6.31 -19.95
N ILE A 352 2.11 -7.43 -19.82
CA ILE A 352 0.64 -7.46 -19.89
C ILE A 352 0.02 -6.70 -18.71
N LYS A 353 0.50 -6.92 -17.47
CA LYS A 353 -0.02 -6.19 -16.30
C LYS A 353 0.34 -4.70 -16.30
N ALA A 354 1.53 -4.34 -16.78
CA ALA A 354 1.92 -2.94 -16.91
C ALA A 354 1.09 -2.22 -17.98
N HIS A 355 0.87 -2.86 -19.15
CA HIS A 355 0.04 -2.33 -20.22
C HIS A 355 -1.40 -2.13 -19.78
N PHE A 356 -2.00 -3.13 -19.13
CA PHE A 356 -3.34 -2.98 -18.54
C PHE A 356 -3.38 -1.87 -17.48
N SER A 357 -2.51 -1.90 -16.46
CA SER A 357 -2.59 -0.94 -15.35
C SER A 357 -2.36 0.50 -15.82
N TRP A 358 -1.41 0.71 -16.75
CA TRP A 358 -1.13 2.02 -17.33
C TRP A 358 -2.31 2.56 -18.13
N THR A 359 -2.79 1.80 -19.11
CA THR A 359 -3.90 2.23 -19.97
C THR A 359 -5.20 2.37 -19.18
N TRP A 360 -5.48 1.49 -18.21
CA TRP A 360 -6.64 1.59 -17.35
C TRP A 360 -6.61 2.87 -16.50
N GLN A 361 -5.50 3.19 -15.83
CA GLN A 361 -5.39 4.42 -15.05
C GLN A 361 -5.44 5.68 -15.93
N CYS A 362 -4.99 5.61 -17.19
CA CYS A 362 -5.22 6.69 -18.16
C CYS A 362 -6.70 6.83 -18.54
N ALA A 363 -7.41 5.71 -18.72
CA ALA A 363 -8.81 5.67 -19.15
C ALA A 363 -9.85 5.93 -18.05
N THR A 364 -9.46 5.87 -16.77
CA THR A 364 -10.38 5.93 -15.61
C THR A 364 -9.97 6.87 -14.48
N LEU A 365 -8.71 7.30 -14.44
CA LEU A 365 -8.10 8.04 -13.32
C LEU A 365 -8.05 7.25 -11.99
N ASN A 366 -8.29 5.94 -11.99
CA ASN A 366 -8.27 5.13 -10.77
C ASN A 366 -6.93 5.22 -10.01
N ARG A 367 -7.02 5.11 -8.68
CA ARG A 367 -5.87 5.00 -7.78
C ARG A 367 -5.22 3.61 -7.89
N SER A 368 -3.98 3.51 -7.43
CA SER A 368 -3.19 2.27 -7.47
C SER A 368 -3.79 1.15 -6.63
N ASP A 369 -4.38 1.49 -5.48
CA ASP A 369 -5.10 0.55 -4.62
C ASP A 369 -6.40 0.05 -5.26
N GLU A 370 -7.17 0.93 -5.90
CA GLU A 370 -8.38 0.56 -6.66
C GLU A 370 -8.04 -0.47 -7.75
N VAL A 371 -7.02 -0.18 -8.59
CA VAL A 371 -6.59 -1.07 -9.68
C VAL A 371 -6.05 -2.41 -9.17
N VAL A 372 -5.34 -2.43 -8.04
CA VAL A 372 -4.87 -3.68 -7.41
C VAL A 372 -6.01 -4.48 -6.78
N SER A 373 -7.04 -3.83 -6.22
CA SER A 373 -8.21 -4.47 -5.61
C SER A 373 -9.30 -4.92 -6.59
N MET A 374 -9.16 -4.63 -7.88
CA MET A 374 -10.18 -4.93 -8.89
C MET A 374 -10.36 -6.44 -9.10
N THR A 375 -11.52 -6.98 -8.73
CA THR A 375 -11.84 -8.41 -8.89
C THR A 375 -12.48 -8.72 -10.24
N LEU A 376 -12.39 -9.98 -10.69
CA LEU A 376 -13.00 -10.44 -11.95
C LEU A 376 -14.50 -10.12 -12.06
N VAL A 377 -15.22 -10.18 -10.93
CA VAL A 377 -16.67 -9.90 -10.89
C VAL A 377 -17.02 -8.46 -10.51
N SER A 378 -16.02 -7.56 -10.48
CA SER A 378 -16.25 -6.11 -10.46
C SER A 378 -16.34 -5.49 -11.85
N ILE A 379 -15.89 -6.21 -12.90
CA ILE A 379 -15.86 -5.74 -14.29
C ILE A 379 -17.01 -6.33 -15.13
N HIS A 380 -17.70 -5.45 -15.86
CA HIS A 380 -18.93 -5.76 -16.58
C HIS A 380 -18.97 -5.10 -17.97
N PRO A 381 -19.67 -5.72 -18.93
CA PRO A 381 -19.96 -5.09 -20.21
C PRO A 381 -21.08 -4.06 -20.00
N TYR A 382 -20.91 -2.86 -20.54
CA TYR A 382 -21.92 -1.81 -20.39
C TYR A 382 -22.04 -0.96 -21.65
N ASN A 383 -23.27 -0.87 -22.17
CA ASN A 383 -23.63 0.01 -23.26
C ASN A 383 -23.85 1.42 -22.73
N LEU A 384 -22.96 2.35 -23.05
CA LEU A 384 -23.14 3.76 -22.70
C LEU A 384 -24.02 4.46 -23.75
N PRO A 385 -25.22 4.96 -23.40
CA PRO A 385 -26.02 5.76 -24.33
C PRO A 385 -25.40 7.15 -24.48
N LEU A 386 -24.77 7.40 -25.63
CA LEU A 386 -24.27 8.71 -26.04
C LEU A 386 -25.37 9.53 -26.73
N PRO A 387 -25.39 10.87 -26.53
CA PRO A 387 -26.35 11.74 -27.20
C PRO A 387 -26.09 11.83 -28.71
N ASN A 388 -27.00 12.51 -29.41
CA ASN A 388 -26.88 12.87 -30.82
C ASN A 388 -25.51 13.52 -31.09
N TYR A 389 -24.84 13.08 -32.15
CA TYR A 389 -23.47 13.48 -32.50
C TYR A 389 -23.42 14.13 -33.89
N THR A 390 -22.38 14.92 -34.16
CA THR A 390 -22.22 15.64 -35.43
C THR A 390 -21.34 14.85 -36.39
N TYR A 391 -21.88 14.47 -37.55
CA TYR A 391 -21.11 13.86 -38.65
C TYR A 391 -20.09 14.87 -39.21
N GLN A 392 -19.07 14.37 -39.92
CA GLN A 392 -18.03 15.20 -40.54
C GLN A 392 -18.56 16.21 -41.58
N ASP A 393 -19.79 16.03 -42.07
CA ASP A 393 -20.48 16.95 -42.98
C ASP A 393 -21.39 17.97 -42.28
N GLY A 394 -21.33 18.06 -40.94
CA GLY A 394 -22.10 18.99 -40.13
C GLY A 394 -23.52 18.55 -39.79
N ARG A 395 -24.01 17.41 -40.31
CA ARG A 395 -25.32 16.87 -39.91
C ARG A 395 -25.28 16.35 -38.48
N ILE A 396 -26.37 16.53 -37.73
CA ILE A 396 -26.54 15.96 -36.39
C ILE A 396 -27.34 14.66 -36.53
N SER A 397 -26.89 13.58 -35.87
CA SER A 397 -27.64 12.31 -35.79
C SER A 397 -29.05 12.55 -35.24
N ALA A 398 -30.07 11.92 -35.83
CA ALA A 398 -31.45 12.07 -35.36
C ALA A 398 -31.67 11.43 -33.98
N THR A 399 -30.92 10.37 -33.67
CA THR A 399 -30.98 9.65 -32.39
C THR A 399 -29.61 9.61 -31.72
N GLY A 400 -29.62 9.40 -30.40
CA GLY A 400 -28.45 8.89 -29.70
C GLY A 400 -28.10 7.47 -30.14
N ARG A 401 -26.99 6.95 -29.61
CA ARG A 401 -26.53 5.58 -29.86
C ARG A 401 -25.98 4.97 -28.58
N GLU A 402 -26.08 3.66 -28.47
CA GLU A 402 -25.31 2.90 -27.48
C GLU A 402 -23.92 2.60 -28.04
N VAL A 403 -22.90 2.68 -27.17
CA VAL A 403 -21.55 2.23 -27.47
C VAL A 403 -21.05 1.33 -26.35
N PHE A 404 -20.46 0.20 -26.72
CA PHE A 404 -19.88 -0.75 -25.78
C PHE A 404 -18.66 -0.16 -25.07
N GLY A 405 -18.56 -0.43 -23.77
CA GLY A 405 -17.37 -0.23 -22.95
C GLY A 405 -17.41 -1.12 -21.70
N VAL A 406 -16.39 -0.98 -20.86
CA VAL A 406 -16.23 -1.78 -19.63
C VAL A 406 -16.50 -0.91 -18.41
N LEU A 407 -17.41 -1.38 -17.56
CA LEU A 407 -17.75 -0.77 -16.26
C LEU A 407 -17.07 -1.57 -15.14
N ALA A 408 -16.31 -0.89 -14.27
CA ALA A 408 -15.77 -1.44 -13.03
C ALA A 408 -16.53 -0.88 -11.81
N MET A 409 -16.78 -1.74 -10.81
CA MET A 409 -17.52 -1.40 -9.59
C MET A 409 -16.68 -1.65 -8.32
N PHE A 410 -16.22 -0.57 -7.70
CA PHE A 410 -15.40 -0.61 -6.48
C PHE A 410 -16.27 -0.45 -5.23
N HIS A 411 -16.54 -1.57 -4.54
CA HIS A 411 -17.23 -1.56 -3.24
C HIS A 411 -16.29 -1.19 -2.09
N GLU A 412 -15.01 -1.58 -2.17
CA GLU A 412 -13.96 -1.13 -1.25
C GLU A 412 -13.15 0.00 -1.90
N THR A 413 -12.97 1.11 -1.17
CA THR A 413 -12.18 2.28 -1.63
C THR A 413 -11.39 2.86 -0.45
N LYS A 414 -10.54 3.87 -0.68
CA LYS A 414 -9.74 4.49 0.39
C LYS A 414 -10.60 5.15 1.48
N THR A 415 -11.78 5.66 1.14
CA THR A 415 -12.64 6.43 2.05
C THR A 415 -14.02 5.79 2.13
N ALA A 416 -14.17 4.82 3.03
CA ALA A 416 -15.48 4.27 3.38
C ALA A 416 -16.36 5.40 3.96
N GLN A 417 -17.50 5.67 3.32
CA GLN A 417 -18.48 6.66 3.77
C GLN A 417 -19.62 5.92 4.50
N PRO A 418 -19.85 6.15 5.81
CA PRO A 418 -20.91 5.47 6.55
C PRO A 418 -22.29 5.59 5.87
N GLY A 419 -23.02 4.48 5.80
CA GLY A 419 -24.33 4.41 5.13
C GLY A 419 -24.30 4.31 3.60
N LYS A 420 -23.14 4.47 2.94
CA LYS A 420 -23.01 4.34 1.48
C LYS A 420 -22.74 2.89 1.08
N THR A 421 -23.75 2.23 0.52
CA THR A 421 -23.70 0.82 0.08
C THR A 421 -23.44 0.65 -1.42
N GLU A 422 -23.66 1.70 -2.21
CA GLU A 422 -23.42 1.70 -3.65
C GLU A 422 -21.93 1.77 -3.98
N PRO A 423 -21.43 1.02 -4.98
CA PRO A 423 -20.04 1.07 -5.38
C PRO A 423 -19.67 2.41 -6.04
N VAL A 424 -18.38 2.68 -6.08
CA VAL A 424 -17.79 3.70 -6.96
C VAL A 424 -17.63 3.10 -8.36
N TYR A 425 -18.01 3.87 -9.38
CA TYR A 425 -18.07 3.41 -10.77
C TYR A 425 -16.97 4.05 -11.61
N SER A 426 -16.17 3.22 -12.28
CA SER A 426 -15.21 3.67 -13.29
C SER A 426 -15.56 3.02 -14.63
N PHE A 427 -15.43 3.75 -15.73
CA PHE A 427 -15.89 3.28 -17.05
C PHE A 427 -14.89 3.63 -18.15
N ALA A 428 -14.57 2.65 -18.99
CA ALA A 428 -13.62 2.78 -20.09
C ALA A 428 -14.28 2.40 -21.43
N LEU A 429 -14.12 3.27 -22.43
CA LEU A 429 -14.46 2.98 -23.82
C LEU A 429 -13.23 2.51 -24.61
N PRO A 430 -13.41 1.72 -25.68
CA PRO A 430 -12.37 1.47 -26.68
C PRO A 430 -11.71 2.78 -27.18
N HIS A 431 -10.39 2.88 -27.05
CA HIS A 431 -9.62 4.08 -27.40
C HIS A 431 -9.34 4.17 -28.92
N ARG A 432 -9.27 5.39 -29.47
CA ARG A 432 -9.01 5.62 -30.92
C ARG A 432 -7.75 4.93 -31.44
N ASP A 433 -6.69 4.95 -30.63
CA ASP A 433 -5.47 4.16 -30.82
C ASP A 433 -5.55 2.85 -30.02
N PRO A 434 -5.36 1.67 -30.65
CA PRO A 434 -5.33 0.38 -29.97
C PRO A 434 -4.27 0.24 -28.88
N LEU A 435 -3.12 0.91 -28.99
CA LEU A 435 -2.01 0.74 -28.04
C LEU A 435 -2.31 1.39 -26.68
N MET A 436 -3.10 2.47 -26.67
CA MET A 436 -3.63 3.11 -25.46
C MET A 436 -5.00 2.55 -25.02
N CYS A 437 -5.55 1.53 -25.70
CA CYS A 437 -6.87 0.98 -25.41
C CYS A 437 -6.88 0.04 -24.19
N SER A 438 -7.39 0.53 -23.05
CA SER A 438 -7.53 -0.25 -21.82
C SER A 438 -8.48 -1.45 -21.92
N VAL A 439 -9.50 -1.36 -22.77
CA VAL A 439 -10.40 -2.49 -23.07
C VAL A 439 -9.65 -3.61 -23.79
N SER A 440 -8.80 -3.27 -24.77
CA SER A 440 -7.94 -4.24 -25.46
C SER A 440 -6.86 -4.81 -24.54
N ALA A 441 -6.26 -3.97 -23.68
CA ALA A 441 -5.29 -4.41 -22.69
C ALA A 441 -5.91 -5.37 -21.65
N LEU A 442 -7.16 -5.12 -21.24
CA LEU A 442 -7.93 -6.02 -20.37
C LEU A 442 -8.23 -7.36 -21.05
N ALA A 443 -8.63 -7.35 -22.33
CA ALA A 443 -8.85 -8.59 -23.09
C ALA A 443 -7.56 -9.44 -23.21
N ILE A 444 -6.40 -8.80 -23.44
CA ILE A 444 -5.10 -9.49 -23.47
C ILE A 444 -4.75 -10.06 -22.08
N LEU A 445 -5.01 -9.31 -21.01
CA LEU A 445 -4.79 -9.73 -19.64
C LEU A 445 -5.66 -10.94 -19.24
N LEU A 446 -6.96 -10.90 -19.57
CA LEU A 446 -7.89 -11.98 -19.28
C LEU A 446 -7.56 -13.25 -20.09
N HIS A 447 -7.27 -13.12 -21.40
CA HIS A 447 -6.80 -14.25 -22.22
C HIS A 447 -5.51 -14.87 -21.66
N PHE A 448 -4.59 -14.03 -21.15
CA PHE A 448 -3.38 -14.51 -20.49
C PHE A 448 -3.67 -15.27 -19.19
N MET A 449 -4.63 -14.81 -18.39
CA MET A 449 -5.02 -15.44 -17.13
C MET A 449 -5.74 -16.78 -17.34
N PHE A 450 -6.77 -16.80 -18.19
CA PHE A 450 -7.58 -17.98 -18.44
C PHE A 450 -6.88 -18.96 -19.39
N ASP A 451 -6.65 -18.58 -20.64
CA ASP A 451 -6.26 -19.54 -21.68
C ASP A 451 -4.76 -19.86 -21.67
N GLN A 452 -3.89 -18.87 -21.40
CA GLN A 452 -2.42 -19.05 -21.40
C GLN A 452 -1.84 -19.50 -20.06
N LYS A 453 -2.62 -19.42 -18.97
CA LYS A 453 -2.15 -19.78 -17.62
C LYS A 453 -3.06 -20.75 -16.88
N ASP A 454 -4.26 -21.04 -17.38
CA ASP A 454 -5.23 -21.94 -16.75
C ASP A 454 -5.53 -21.51 -15.30
N LEU A 455 -6.12 -20.31 -15.15
CA LEU A 455 -6.59 -19.83 -13.84
C LEU A 455 -7.57 -20.82 -13.19
N ILE A 456 -8.44 -21.44 -13.98
CA ILE A 456 -9.48 -22.37 -13.52
C ILE A 456 -8.81 -23.62 -12.91
N GLY A 457 -7.93 -24.30 -13.64
CA GLY A 457 -7.21 -25.49 -13.15
C GLY A 457 -6.17 -25.21 -12.07
N ARG A 458 -5.76 -23.94 -11.89
CA ARG A 458 -4.91 -23.51 -10.76
C ARG A 458 -5.66 -23.32 -9.45
N VAL A 459 -6.99 -23.23 -9.47
CA VAL A 459 -7.82 -23.08 -8.28
C VAL A 459 -8.50 -24.42 -8.02
N SER A 460 -8.01 -25.13 -7.00
CA SER A 460 -8.30 -26.54 -6.75
C SER A 460 -9.78 -26.90 -6.51
N ASN A 461 -10.64 -25.89 -6.35
CA ASN A 461 -12.08 -26.01 -6.13
C ASN A 461 -12.91 -25.05 -7.00
N TRP A 462 -12.40 -24.56 -8.15
CA TRP A 462 -13.14 -23.61 -9.00
C TRP A 462 -14.50 -24.17 -9.42
N ASN A 463 -15.58 -23.50 -9.02
CA ASN A 463 -16.95 -23.90 -9.31
C ASN A 463 -17.79 -22.67 -9.63
N TRP A 464 -18.26 -22.56 -10.88
CA TRP A 464 -19.09 -21.43 -11.31
C TRP A 464 -20.34 -21.23 -10.44
N MET A 465 -20.91 -22.30 -9.88
CA MET A 465 -22.09 -22.24 -9.01
C MET A 465 -21.81 -21.76 -7.59
N ASP A 466 -20.54 -21.73 -7.14
CA ASP A 466 -20.14 -21.31 -5.80
C ASP A 466 -19.23 -20.07 -5.89
N SER A 467 -19.78 -18.91 -5.53
CA SER A 467 -19.06 -17.64 -5.63
C SER A 467 -17.86 -17.55 -4.71
N THR A 468 -17.79 -18.31 -3.62
CA THR A 468 -16.61 -18.31 -2.73
C THR A 468 -15.34 -18.78 -3.45
N THR A 469 -15.49 -19.55 -4.53
CA THR A 469 -14.37 -20.12 -5.30
C THR A 469 -13.73 -19.14 -6.28
N TRP A 470 -14.48 -18.13 -6.76
CA TRP A 470 -14.02 -17.17 -7.79
C TRP A 470 -14.12 -15.69 -7.40
N GLN A 471 -15.00 -15.27 -6.49
CA GLN A 471 -15.32 -13.84 -6.25
C GLN A 471 -14.14 -13.00 -5.74
N THR A 472 -13.16 -13.63 -5.11
CA THR A 472 -11.95 -13.00 -4.55
C THR A 472 -10.76 -12.96 -5.54
N HIS A 473 -10.94 -13.44 -6.78
CA HIS A 473 -9.87 -13.43 -7.78
C HIS A 473 -9.72 -12.04 -8.40
N HIS A 474 -8.48 -11.55 -8.41
CA HIS A 474 -8.11 -10.20 -8.82
C HIS A 474 -7.66 -10.18 -10.29
N VAL A 475 -8.04 -9.14 -11.01
CA VAL A 475 -7.59 -8.88 -12.40
C VAL A 475 -6.09 -8.61 -12.43
N VAL A 476 -5.58 -7.85 -11.45
CA VAL A 476 -4.14 -7.54 -11.33
C VAL A 476 -3.47 -8.53 -10.37
N PHE A 477 -3.01 -9.64 -10.93
CA PHE A 477 -2.44 -10.76 -10.18
C PHE A 477 -0.99 -10.55 -9.70
N GLY A 478 -0.57 -11.38 -8.74
CA GLY A 478 0.74 -11.38 -8.07
C GLY A 478 1.84 -12.10 -8.86
N LYS A 479 2.49 -13.10 -8.27
CA LYS A 479 3.52 -13.91 -8.95
C LYS A 479 2.86 -14.99 -9.81
N ASN A 480 1.82 -15.65 -9.28
CA ASN A 480 0.92 -16.53 -10.01
C ASN A 480 -0.42 -15.84 -10.31
N VAL A 481 -1.20 -16.35 -11.27
CA VAL A 481 -2.48 -15.73 -11.68
C VAL A 481 -3.61 -15.87 -10.65
N ASN A 482 -3.49 -16.84 -9.76
CA ASN A 482 -4.40 -17.11 -8.63
C ASN A 482 -3.97 -16.42 -7.32
N GLU A 483 -2.99 -15.51 -7.37
CA GLU A 483 -2.52 -14.72 -6.23
C GLU A 483 -2.86 -13.24 -6.45
N PRO A 484 -3.28 -12.47 -5.44
CA PRO A 484 -3.42 -11.03 -5.56
C PRO A 484 -2.04 -10.34 -5.69
N MET A 485 -1.98 -9.18 -6.33
CA MET A 485 -0.78 -8.35 -6.30
C MET A 485 -0.58 -7.75 -4.88
N GLY A 486 0.59 -8.01 -4.28
CA GLY A 486 0.97 -7.37 -3.02
C GLY A 486 1.15 -5.85 -3.17
N GLY A 487 0.93 -5.08 -2.09
CA GLY A 487 0.80 -3.61 -2.12
C GLY A 487 1.85 -2.87 -2.96
N ASP A 488 3.14 -3.11 -2.70
CA ASP A 488 4.25 -2.45 -3.41
C ASP A 488 4.57 -3.09 -4.78
N GLY A 489 3.74 -4.03 -5.25
CA GLY A 489 3.86 -4.68 -6.55
C GLY A 489 3.65 -3.72 -7.70
N LEU A 490 2.63 -2.85 -7.61
CA LEU A 490 2.31 -1.89 -8.67
C LEU A 490 3.36 -0.78 -8.75
N GLY A 491 3.85 -0.25 -7.61
CA GLY A 491 4.91 0.77 -7.57
C GLY A 491 6.25 0.28 -8.14
N ARG A 492 6.63 -0.97 -7.87
CA ARG A 492 7.83 -1.59 -8.45
C ARG A 492 7.65 -1.92 -9.94
N MET A 493 6.45 -2.33 -10.36
CA MET A 493 6.14 -2.50 -11.79
C MET A 493 6.23 -1.18 -12.56
N TYR A 494 5.65 -0.10 -12.02
CA TYR A 494 5.78 1.26 -12.55
C TYR A 494 7.24 1.70 -12.66
N SER A 495 8.04 1.48 -11.62
CA SER A 495 9.49 1.75 -11.68
C SER A 495 10.14 1.01 -12.85
N SER A 496 9.91 -0.30 -12.97
CA SER A 496 10.59 -1.14 -13.97
C SER A 496 10.38 -0.75 -15.44
N PHE A 497 9.31 0.00 -15.78
CA PHE A 497 9.16 0.58 -17.12
C PHE A 497 9.56 2.06 -17.19
N LEU A 498 9.31 2.85 -16.14
CA LEU A 498 9.71 4.27 -16.10
C LEU A 498 11.22 4.45 -16.14
N ASP A 499 12.00 3.50 -15.59
CA ASP A 499 13.46 3.51 -15.60
C ASP A 499 14.06 3.43 -17.04
N PHE A 500 13.25 3.09 -18.06
CA PHE A 500 13.62 3.15 -19.49
C PHE A 500 13.19 4.46 -20.19
N THR A 501 12.61 5.41 -19.46
CA THR A 501 12.04 6.65 -20.00
C THR A 501 12.76 7.89 -19.45
N THR A 502 12.37 9.08 -19.93
CA THR A 502 12.79 10.37 -19.34
C THR A 502 11.78 10.89 -18.31
N VAL A 503 11.03 10.00 -17.65
CA VAL A 503 10.01 10.34 -16.65
C VAL A 503 10.55 10.08 -15.25
N ASN A 504 11.19 11.11 -14.69
CA ASN A 504 11.45 11.16 -13.26
C ASN A 504 10.16 11.60 -12.57
N SER A 505 9.72 10.87 -11.54
CA SER A 505 8.64 11.32 -10.66
C SER A 505 8.67 10.58 -9.33
N THR A 506 8.28 11.30 -8.27
CA THR A 506 8.20 10.79 -6.89
C THR A 506 6.86 10.14 -6.53
N LYS A 507 5.86 10.19 -7.42
CA LYS A 507 4.52 9.61 -7.22
C LYS A 507 4.13 8.77 -8.44
N LYS A 508 4.92 7.72 -8.70
CA LYS A 508 4.94 6.98 -9.98
C LYS A 508 3.56 6.41 -10.32
N THR A 509 2.85 5.88 -9.32
CA THR A 509 1.54 5.25 -9.51
C THR A 509 0.37 6.23 -9.70
N HIS A 510 0.63 7.54 -9.59
CA HIS A 510 -0.35 8.60 -9.74
C HIS A 510 -0.16 9.47 -11.00
N LEU A 511 0.82 9.18 -11.87
CA LEU A 511 1.14 9.96 -13.07
C LEU A 511 -0.08 10.23 -13.97
N ALA A 512 -0.84 9.18 -14.31
CA ALA A 512 -2.05 9.31 -15.13
C ALA A 512 -3.11 10.17 -14.44
N ARG A 513 -3.41 9.89 -13.16
CA ARG A 513 -4.37 10.64 -12.34
C ARG A 513 -3.97 12.10 -12.11
N ARG A 514 -2.68 12.45 -12.20
CA ARG A 514 -2.18 13.84 -12.15
C ARG A 514 -2.17 14.55 -13.50
N THR A 515 -1.91 13.84 -14.61
CA THR A 515 -1.79 14.47 -15.95
C THR A 515 -3.12 14.59 -16.68
N MET A 516 -3.92 13.52 -16.67
CA MET A 516 -5.12 13.42 -17.50
C MET A 516 -6.24 14.43 -17.15
N PRO A 517 -6.38 14.97 -15.93
CA PRO A 517 -7.33 16.05 -15.65
C PRO A 517 -7.13 17.28 -16.55
N SER A 518 -5.92 17.82 -16.61
CA SER A 518 -5.62 18.98 -17.47
C SER A 518 -5.73 18.64 -18.95
N LYS A 519 -5.42 17.40 -19.34
CA LYS A 519 -5.66 16.92 -20.71
C LYS A 519 -7.15 16.84 -21.06
N LEU A 520 -8.02 16.55 -20.08
CA LEU A 520 -9.48 16.60 -20.27
C LEU A 520 -9.99 18.03 -20.41
N GLU A 521 -9.45 18.98 -19.63
CA GLU A 521 -9.74 20.41 -19.75
C GLU A 521 -9.30 20.94 -21.14
N GLU A 522 -8.09 20.58 -21.60
CA GLU A 522 -7.59 20.86 -22.97
C GLU A 522 -8.50 20.26 -24.06
N MET A 523 -9.10 19.09 -23.80
CA MET A 523 -10.07 18.43 -24.69
C MET A 523 -11.50 18.99 -24.55
N GLY A 524 -11.70 20.08 -23.82
CA GLY A 524 -12.98 20.79 -23.68
C GLY A 524 -13.97 20.16 -22.71
N VAL A 525 -13.53 19.20 -21.87
CA VAL A 525 -14.39 18.55 -20.88
C VAL A 525 -14.69 19.51 -19.73
N PRO A 526 -15.96 19.73 -19.35
CA PRO A 526 -16.32 20.52 -18.18
C PRO A 526 -15.67 19.99 -16.90
N ALA A 527 -15.12 20.89 -16.08
CA ALA A 527 -14.41 20.55 -14.84
C ALA A 527 -15.21 19.63 -13.91
N ASP A 528 -16.54 19.79 -13.83
CA ASP A 528 -17.38 18.89 -13.03
C ASP A 528 -17.27 17.43 -13.53
N GLN A 529 -17.22 17.18 -14.83
CA GLN A 529 -17.04 15.82 -15.37
C GLN A 529 -15.61 15.30 -15.15
N VAL A 530 -14.60 16.17 -15.08
CA VAL A 530 -13.25 15.79 -14.64
C VAL A 530 -13.28 15.34 -13.17
N ASP A 531 -13.91 16.11 -12.27
CA ASP A 531 -14.07 15.78 -10.84
C ASP A 531 -14.85 14.48 -10.61
N ALA A 532 -15.90 14.24 -11.41
CA ALA A 532 -16.66 12.98 -11.37
C ALA A 532 -15.79 11.78 -11.74
N THR A 533 -14.90 11.93 -12.73
CA THR A 533 -13.99 10.86 -13.18
C THR A 533 -12.90 10.60 -12.16
N GLY A 534 -12.33 11.66 -11.55
CA GLY A 534 -11.39 11.51 -10.45
C GLY A 534 -12.05 11.03 -9.15
N HIS A 535 -13.38 11.11 -9.03
CA HIS A 535 -14.11 10.91 -7.77
C HIS A 535 -13.68 11.89 -6.66
N TRP A 536 -13.32 13.13 -7.04
CA TRP A 536 -12.80 14.14 -6.10
C TRP A 536 -13.91 14.86 -5.33
N GLN A 537 -14.97 15.30 -6.01
CA GLN A 537 -16.19 15.80 -5.35
C GLN A 537 -17.47 15.39 -6.10
N GLY A 538 -18.49 15.06 -5.32
CA GLY A 538 -19.87 14.90 -5.76
C GLY A 538 -20.72 16.11 -5.38
N ASN A 539 -21.86 16.25 -6.04
CA ASN A 539 -22.99 16.99 -5.49
C ASN A 539 -24.16 16.01 -5.35
N THR A 540 -25.15 16.32 -4.51
CA THR A 540 -26.25 15.40 -4.19
C THR A 540 -27.01 14.92 -5.42
N ARG A 541 -27.10 15.74 -6.48
CA ARG A 541 -27.69 15.35 -7.77
C ARG A 541 -26.89 14.24 -8.47
N ARG A 542 -25.57 14.26 -8.40
CA ARG A 542 -24.68 13.25 -8.99
C ARG A 542 -24.62 11.97 -8.15
N GLU A 543 -24.63 12.13 -6.83
CA GLU A 543 -24.54 11.00 -5.90
C GLU A 543 -25.83 10.17 -5.90
N VAL A 544 -27.00 10.82 -5.98
CA VAL A 544 -28.31 10.17 -5.81
C VAL A 544 -29.12 10.04 -7.13
N TYR A 545 -29.00 10.98 -8.08
CA TYR A 545 -29.99 11.16 -9.16
C TYR A 545 -29.44 11.17 -10.60
N SER A 546 -28.15 10.88 -10.83
CA SER A 546 -27.53 10.96 -12.16
C SER A 546 -26.87 9.65 -12.57
N SER A 547 -26.71 9.42 -13.87
CA SER A 547 -25.81 8.37 -14.36
C SER A 547 -24.39 8.69 -13.88
N LYS A 548 -23.83 7.87 -12.98
CA LYS A 548 -22.54 8.10 -12.30
C LYS A 548 -21.33 8.06 -13.25
N ILE A 549 -21.52 7.70 -14.51
CA ILE A 549 -20.52 7.72 -15.58
C ILE A 549 -20.49 9.13 -16.25
N PRO A 550 -19.36 9.88 -16.16
CA PRO A 550 -19.21 11.19 -16.81
C PRO A 550 -18.95 11.03 -18.32
N LYS A 551 -20.03 11.06 -19.11
CA LYS A 551 -20.02 10.67 -20.53
C LYS A 551 -19.03 11.43 -21.40
N ALA A 552 -18.89 12.75 -21.22
CA ALA A 552 -17.95 13.54 -22.02
C ALA A 552 -16.50 13.25 -21.65
N ALA A 553 -16.22 13.05 -20.36
CA ALA A 553 -14.90 12.64 -19.90
C ALA A 553 -14.52 11.24 -20.40
N ALA A 554 -15.44 10.26 -20.35
CA ALA A 554 -15.20 8.91 -20.86
C ALA A 554 -14.90 8.89 -22.38
N VAL A 555 -15.59 9.73 -23.16
CA VAL A 555 -15.32 9.88 -24.61
C VAL A 555 -13.98 10.58 -24.89
N ALA A 556 -13.62 11.58 -24.09
CA ALA A 556 -12.32 12.25 -24.19
C ALA A 556 -11.16 11.37 -23.71
N LEU A 557 -11.33 10.57 -22.67
CA LEU A 557 -10.34 9.56 -22.24
C LEU A 557 -10.18 8.41 -23.25
N ALA A 558 -11.14 8.21 -24.17
CA ALA A 558 -10.99 7.36 -25.35
C ALA A 558 -10.32 8.07 -26.56
N GLY A 559 -9.91 9.33 -26.39
CA GLY A 559 -9.15 10.11 -27.37
C GLY A 559 -9.98 11.04 -28.26
N PHE A 560 -11.26 11.27 -27.97
CA PHE A 560 -12.16 12.10 -28.78
C PHE A 560 -12.57 13.37 -28.01
N PRO A 561 -12.03 14.57 -28.37
CA PRO A 561 -12.38 15.83 -27.70
C PRO A 561 -13.88 16.14 -27.74
N VAL A 562 -14.33 17.04 -26.86
CA VAL A 562 -15.72 17.48 -26.83
C VAL A 562 -16.11 18.14 -28.16
N GLY A 563 -17.03 17.51 -28.88
CA GLY A 563 -17.44 17.89 -30.24
C GLY A 563 -16.96 16.92 -31.33
N GLU A 564 -15.93 16.10 -31.09
CA GLU A 564 -15.54 15.01 -31.99
C GLU A 564 -16.50 13.81 -31.80
N SER A 565 -16.93 13.23 -32.92
CA SER A 565 -17.79 12.06 -32.91
C SER A 565 -16.99 10.78 -32.65
N TYR A 566 -17.11 10.23 -31.43
CA TYR A 566 -16.53 8.93 -31.04
C TYR A 566 -16.71 7.88 -32.15
N TYR A 567 -15.61 7.43 -32.76
CA TYR A 567 -15.64 6.41 -33.81
C TYR A 567 -14.30 5.68 -33.84
N VAL A 568 -14.34 4.36 -33.71
CA VAL A 568 -13.16 3.52 -33.49
C VAL A 568 -13.00 2.62 -34.72
N PRO A 569 -12.25 3.02 -35.76
CA PRO A 569 -12.30 2.33 -37.06
C PRO A 569 -11.80 0.89 -36.99
N TRP A 570 -10.82 0.64 -36.12
CA TRP A 570 -10.24 -0.69 -35.92
C TRP A 570 -11.22 -1.70 -35.31
N SER A 571 -12.27 -1.26 -34.63
CA SER A 571 -13.35 -2.14 -34.13
C SER A 571 -14.27 -2.68 -35.22
N GLN A 572 -14.18 -2.12 -36.44
CA GLN A 572 -14.99 -2.52 -37.59
C GLN A 572 -14.28 -3.56 -38.48
N VAL A 573 -13.08 -4.01 -38.09
CA VAL A 573 -12.34 -5.06 -38.79
C VAL A 573 -12.90 -6.42 -38.37
N PRO A 574 -13.51 -7.22 -39.27
CA PRO A 574 -14.12 -8.49 -38.89
C PRO A 574 -13.04 -9.52 -38.50
N VAL A 575 -13.17 -10.09 -37.31
CA VAL A 575 -12.32 -11.18 -36.82
C VAL A 575 -12.93 -12.52 -37.24
N PRO A 576 -12.21 -13.41 -37.94
CA PRO A 576 -12.76 -14.71 -38.33
C PRO A 576 -13.19 -15.56 -37.13
N ASP A 577 -14.37 -16.17 -37.20
CA ASP A 577 -14.98 -16.98 -36.14
C ASP A 577 -14.05 -18.10 -35.65
N ALA A 578 -13.28 -18.71 -36.55
CA ALA A 578 -12.27 -19.74 -36.25
C ALA A 578 -11.03 -19.21 -35.46
N LEU A 579 -10.95 -17.90 -35.19
CA LEU A 579 -10.06 -17.29 -34.21
C LEU A 579 -10.80 -16.90 -32.92
N GLN A 580 -12.05 -16.43 -33.03
CA GLN A 580 -12.90 -16.12 -31.86
C GLN A 580 -13.10 -17.37 -30.99
N LEU A 581 -13.43 -18.51 -31.61
CA LEU A 581 -13.60 -19.84 -30.98
C LEU A 581 -12.33 -20.42 -30.30
N LYS A 582 -11.21 -19.68 -30.27
CA LYS A 582 -9.97 -20.06 -29.57
C LYS A 582 -9.74 -19.26 -28.28
N LEU A 583 -10.59 -18.26 -28.01
CA LEU A 583 -10.56 -17.44 -26.80
C LEU A 583 -11.63 -17.95 -25.84
N TYR A 584 -11.28 -18.09 -24.56
CA TYR A 584 -12.20 -18.48 -23.49
C TYR A 584 -13.12 -19.68 -23.80
N PRO A 585 -12.61 -20.83 -24.29
CA PRO A 585 -13.44 -21.94 -24.79
C PRO A 585 -14.36 -22.59 -23.74
N PHE A 586 -14.21 -22.25 -22.45
CA PHE A 586 -15.09 -22.65 -21.36
C PHE A 586 -16.33 -21.75 -21.18
N CYS A 587 -16.37 -20.58 -21.83
CA CYS A 587 -17.26 -19.49 -21.47
C CYS A 587 -18.74 -19.78 -21.79
N GLU A 588 -19.02 -20.35 -22.97
CA GLU A 588 -20.38 -20.71 -23.37
C GLU A 588 -20.96 -21.82 -22.48
N ASP A 589 -20.16 -22.86 -22.18
CA ASP A 589 -20.53 -23.95 -21.26
C ASP A 589 -20.77 -23.42 -19.84
N ALA A 590 -19.92 -22.52 -19.35
CA ALA A 590 -20.11 -21.88 -18.05
C ALA A 590 -21.39 -21.02 -18.01
N LEU A 591 -21.67 -20.25 -19.05
CA LEU A 591 -22.93 -19.49 -19.18
C LEU A 591 -24.16 -20.40 -19.26
N ALA A 592 -24.09 -21.50 -20.01
CA ALA A 592 -25.16 -22.48 -20.11
C ALA A 592 -25.43 -23.13 -18.75
N LEU A 593 -24.38 -23.54 -18.02
CA LEU A 593 -24.45 -24.10 -16.67
C LEU A 593 -25.12 -23.12 -15.69
N LEU A 594 -24.65 -21.86 -15.64
CA LEU A 594 -25.21 -20.83 -14.76
C LEU A 594 -26.68 -20.52 -15.06
N ARG A 595 -27.04 -20.44 -16.35
CA ARG A 595 -28.43 -20.18 -16.80
C ARG A 595 -29.36 -21.34 -16.45
N ALA A 596 -28.94 -22.58 -16.71
CA ALA A 596 -29.74 -23.78 -16.46
C ALA A 596 -30.06 -23.98 -14.96
N HIS A 597 -29.14 -23.60 -14.06
CA HIS A 597 -29.30 -23.72 -12.61
C HIS A 597 -29.87 -22.46 -11.94
N GLY A 598 -30.32 -21.46 -12.70
CA GLY A 598 -30.92 -20.23 -12.16
C GLY A 598 -29.96 -19.42 -11.28
N CYS A 599 -28.70 -19.27 -11.70
CA CYS A 599 -27.67 -18.58 -10.94
C CYS A 599 -28.10 -17.16 -10.54
N LYS A 600 -28.07 -16.88 -9.23
CA LYS A 600 -28.47 -15.59 -8.65
C LYS A 600 -27.40 -14.50 -8.81
N ASN A 601 -26.16 -14.85 -9.13
CA ASN A 601 -25.07 -13.88 -9.27
C ASN A 601 -25.00 -13.33 -10.70
N GLN A 602 -25.79 -12.28 -10.96
CA GLN A 602 -25.79 -11.58 -12.25
C GLN A 602 -24.42 -10.95 -12.57
N GLY A 603 -23.60 -10.60 -11.57
CA GLY A 603 -22.25 -10.07 -11.79
C GLY A 603 -21.33 -11.07 -12.50
N MET A 604 -21.40 -12.35 -12.10
CA MET A 604 -20.68 -13.45 -12.75
C MET A 604 -21.18 -13.71 -14.18
N ILE A 605 -22.51 -13.71 -14.38
CA ILE A 605 -23.11 -13.84 -15.72
C ILE A 605 -22.66 -12.69 -16.63
N ASN A 606 -22.66 -11.46 -16.11
CA ASN A 606 -22.18 -10.28 -16.83
C ASN A 606 -20.68 -10.38 -17.16
N PHE A 607 -19.84 -10.85 -16.22
CA PHE A 607 -18.42 -11.01 -16.48
C PHE A 607 -18.13 -12.07 -17.56
N LEU A 608 -18.86 -13.20 -17.59
CA LEU A 608 -18.74 -14.15 -18.72
C LEU A 608 -19.22 -13.53 -20.05
N ILE A 609 -20.28 -12.71 -20.04
CA ILE A 609 -20.72 -11.96 -21.24
C ILE A 609 -19.67 -10.92 -21.68
N LEU A 610 -18.77 -10.45 -20.80
CA LEU A 610 -17.63 -9.58 -21.16
C LEU A 610 -16.46 -10.34 -21.83
N LEU A 611 -16.45 -11.68 -21.75
CA LEU A 611 -15.47 -12.52 -22.43
C LEU A 611 -15.88 -12.90 -23.87
N LEU A 612 -17.11 -12.57 -24.29
CA LEU A 612 -17.70 -12.84 -25.61
C LEU A 612 -17.84 -11.55 -26.43
#